data_AF-A0A6B8KG75-F1
#
_entry.id   AF-A0A6B8KG75-F1
#
_cell.length_a   1.000
_cell.length_b   1.000
_cell.length_c   1.000
_cell.angle_alpha   90.00
_cell.angle_beta   90.00
_cell.angle_gamma   90.00
#
_symmetry.space_group_name_H-M   'P 1'
#
loop_
_entity.id
_entity.type
_entity.pdbx_description
1 polymer ?
#
loop_
_entity_poly.entity_id
_entity_poly.type
_entity_poly.pdbx_seq_one_letter_code
_entity_poly.pdbx_strand_id
1 'polypeptide(L)'
;MLGFEIWKNGRKVAVAGLEDSGAVSLMLTWVGKGALASSRAVEGSGIDGLDLRVGGIDTSDPLGDQSVEWIEDTEFRLGDEIQVRLVSVAGADAPMRREPTRALLAGEAGYRFAPCSKCGGVRLRERAVEPDFN
;
A
#
# COMPACT_ATOMS: atom_id res chain seq x y z
N MET A 1 -14.97 -13.87 -10.68
CA MET A 1 -13.56 -13.82 -10.26
C MET A 1 -13.43 -14.14 -8.77
N LEU A 2 -12.24 -14.52 -8.30
CA LEU A 2 -11.96 -14.71 -6.87
C LEU A 2 -11.91 -13.34 -6.18
N GLY A 3 -12.73 -13.16 -5.15
CA GLY A 3 -12.76 -11.97 -4.31
C GLY A 3 -12.47 -12.28 -2.85
N PHE A 4 -11.86 -11.32 -2.17
CA PHE A 4 -11.61 -11.31 -0.74
C PHE A 4 -12.63 -10.34 -0.15
N GLU A 5 -13.71 -10.86 0.43
CA GLU A 5 -14.69 -10.05 1.13
C GLU A 5 -14.19 -9.80 2.56
N ILE A 6 -13.86 -8.55 2.85
CA ILE A 6 -13.25 -8.13 4.12
C ILE A 6 -14.27 -7.43 5.00
N TRP A 7 -14.33 -7.85 6.25
CA TRP A 7 -15.21 -7.31 7.29
C TRP A 7 -14.38 -6.86 8.49
N LYS A 8 -14.75 -5.73 9.10
CA LYS A 8 -14.22 -5.24 10.38
C LYS A 8 -15.39 -5.05 11.34
N ASN A 9 -15.34 -5.72 12.50
CA ASN A 9 -16.38 -5.63 13.54
C ASN A 9 -17.81 -5.86 13.01
N GLY A 10 -17.98 -6.88 12.17
CA GLY A 10 -19.27 -7.23 11.55
C GLY A 10 -19.75 -6.27 10.44
N ARG A 11 -18.98 -5.22 10.11
CA ARG A 11 -19.27 -4.33 8.97
C ARG A 11 -18.39 -4.70 7.78
N LYS A 12 -19.00 -4.91 6.61
CA LYS A 12 -18.26 -5.11 5.35
C LYS A 12 -17.50 -3.82 5.02
N VAL A 13 -16.20 -3.96 4.77
CA VAL A 13 -15.31 -2.84 4.44
C VAL A 13 -15.04 -2.78 2.94
N ALA A 14 -14.71 -3.92 2.32
CA ALA A 14 -14.44 -4.00 0.90
C ALA A 14 -14.58 -5.44 0.36
N VAL A 15 -14.70 -5.57 -0.95
CA VAL A 15 -14.33 -6.75 -1.73
C VAL A 15 -13.08 -6.44 -2.54
N ALA A 16 -11.95 -7.01 -2.18
CA ALA A 16 -10.72 -6.89 -2.95
C ALA A 16 -10.56 -8.06 -3.94
N GLY A 17 -10.04 -7.80 -5.14
CA GLY A 17 -9.88 -8.82 -6.15
C GLY A 17 -9.38 -8.23 -7.46
N LEU A 18 -8.82 -9.09 -8.30
CA LEU A 18 -8.34 -8.74 -9.64
C LEU A 18 -9.20 -9.47 -10.67
N GLU A 19 -9.50 -8.80 -11.79
CA GLU A 19 -10.34 -9.38 -12.85
C GLU A 19 -9.62 -10.51 -13.58
N ASP A 20 -8.35 -10.28 -13.94
CA ASP A 20 -7.59 -11.19 -14.79
C ASP A 20 -6.36 -11.81 -14.12
N SER A 21 -5.34 -11.00 -13.80
CA SER A 21 -4.04 -11.49 -13.35
C SER A 21 -3.35 -10.55 -12.37
N GLY A 22 -2.55 -11.14 -11.49
CA GLY A 22 -1.76 -10.42 -10.50
C GLY A 22 -1.78 -11.08 -9.14
N ALA A 23 -1.57 -10.29 -8.09
CA ALA A 23 -1.57 -10.76 -6.71
C ALA A 23 -2.40 -9.85 -5.81
N VAL A 24 -3.16 -10.44 -4.89
CA VAL A 24 -3.86 -9.72 -3.81
C VAL A 24 -3.32 -10.24 -2.48
N SER A 25 -3.11 -9.31 -1.56
CA SER A 25 -2.58 -9.57 -0.22
C SER A 25 -3.38 -8.78 0.82
N LEU A 26 -3.54 -9.41 1.98
CA LEU A 26 -3.99 -8.74 3.20
C LEU A 26 -2.85 -8.85 4.19
N MET A 27 -2.40 -7.71 4.71
CA MET A 27 -1.30 -7.62 5.66
C MET A 27 -1.77 -6.87 6.90
N LEU A 28 -1.70 -7.54 8.05
CA LEU A 28 -1.82 -6.91 9.36
C LEU A 28 -0.43 -6.81 9.97
N THR A 29 0.07 -5.59 10.11
CA THR A 29 1.46 -5.31 10.50
C THR A 29 1.48 -4.57 11.83
N TRP A 30 2.27 -5.03 12.79
CA TRP A 30 2.53 -4.30 14.03
C TRP A 30 4.01 -3.99 14.19
N VAL A 31 4.33 -2.72 14.47
CA VAL A 31 5.71 -2.28 14.73
C VAL A 31 5.85 -1.77 16.17
N GLY A 32 6.35 -2.64 17.05
CA GLY A 32 6.70 -2.26 18.43
C GLY A 32 8.00 -1.46 18.52
N LYS A 33 8.02 -0.35 19.28
CA LYS A 33 9.21 0.50 19.49
C LYS A 33 9.66 0.55 20.97
N GLY A 34 10.91 0.16 21.20
CA GLY A 34 11.57 0.22 22.52
C GLY A 34 11.26 -0.95 23.45
N ALA A 35 11.81 -0.91 24.66
CA ALA A 35 11.59 -1.95 25.67
C ALA A 35 10.10 -2.05 26.06
N LEU A 36 9.60 -3.27 26.28
CA LEU A 36 8.20 -3.51 26.68
C LEU A 36 7.14 -2.95 25.71
N ALA A 37 7.47 -2.80 24.42
CA ALA A 37 6.54 -2.23 23.44
C ALA A 37 5.21 -3.02 23.35
N SER A 38 5.28 -4.35 23.37
CA SER A 38 4.08 -5.20 23.32
C SER A 38 3.20 -5.03 24.56
N SER A 39 3.81 -5.00 25.76
CA SER A 39 3.08 -4.80 27.01
C SER A 39 2.42 -3.42 27.08
N ARG A 40 3.10 -2.37 26.62
CA ARG A 40 2.52 -1.01 26.56
C ARG A 40 1.39 -0.91 25.53
N ALA A 41 1.46 -1.68 24.45
CA ALA A 41 0.45 -1.68 23.41
C ALA A 41 -0.92 -2.21 23.88
N VAL A 42 -0.97 -2.97 24.98
CA VAL A 42 -2.23 -3.47 25.55
C VAL A 42 -2.86 -2.56 26.62
N GLU A 43 -2.17 -1.49 27.01
CA GLU A 43 -2.64 -0.55 28.05
C GLU A 43 -3.38 0.66 27.46
N GLY A 44 -3.21 0.93 26.15
CA GLY A 44 -3.77 2.09 25.46
C GLY A 44 -5.17 1.88 24.88
N SER A 45 -5.82 2.99 24.48
CA SER A 45 -7.11 2.97 23.75
C SER A 45 -6.99 2.58 22.28
N GLY A 46 -5.76 2.41 21.79
CA GLY A 46 -5.41 1.99 20.43
C GLY A 46 -4.02 1.34 20.43
N ILE A 47 -3.72 0.58 19.38
CA ILE A 47 -2.47 -0.16 19.25
C ILE A 47 -1.53 0.62 18.33
N ASP A 48 -0.66 1.44 18.91
CA ASP A 48 0.31 2.24 18.15
C ASP A 48 1.16 1.36 17.22
N GLY A 49 1.24 1.76 15.95
CA GLY A 49 2.03 1.07 14.93
C GLY A 49 1.39 -0.21 14.40
N LEU A 50 0.12 -0.49 14.70
CA LEU A 50 -0.68 -1.53 14.05
C LEU A 50 -1.39 -0.94 12.82
N ASP A 51 -1.18 -1.54 11.65
CA ASP A 51 -1.85 -1.18 10.40
C ASP A 51 -2.35 -2.41 9.65
N LEU A 52 -3.54 -2.29 9.06
CA LEU A 52 -4.09 -3.24 8.10
C LEU A 52 -4.01 -2.62 6.71
N ARG A 53 -3.42 -3.38 5.79
CA ARG A 53 -3.46 -3.08 4.36
C ARG A 53 -4.07 -4.22 3.58
N VAL A 54 -4.94 -3.88 2.64
CA VAL A 54 -5.39 -4.80 1.59
C VAL A 54 -5.05 -4.20 0.26
N GLY A 55 -4.13 -4.84 -0.45
CA GLY A 55 -3.59 -4.33 -1.69
C GLY A 55 -3.03 -5.45 -2.56
N GLY A 56 -2.56 -5.07 -3.73
CA GLY A 56 -2.14 -6.01 -4.73
C GLY A 56 -1.38 -5.37 -5.87
N ILE A 57 -0.93 -6.23 -6.78
CA ILE A 57 -0.37 -5.84 -8.06
C ILE A 57 -1.31 -6.37 -9.13
N ASP A 58 -1.88 -5.47 -9.92
CA ASP A 58 -2.69 -5.77 -11.11
C ASP A 58 -1.76 -5.77 -12.34
N THR A 59 -1.63 -6.92 -13.00
CA THR A 59 -0.74 -7.10 -14.16
C THR A 59 -1.52 -7.14 -15.49
N SER A 60 -2.83 -6.91 -15.48
CA SER A 60 -3.63 -6.95 -16.72
C SER A 60 -3.78 -5.60 -17.41
N ASP A 61 -3.36 -4.51 -16.76
CA ASP A 61 -3.43 -3.17 -17.33
C ASP A 61 -2.50 -3.05 -18.57
N PRO A 62 -3.03 -2.65 -19.74
CA PRO A 62 -2.23 -2.50 -20.96
C PRO A 62 -1.09 -1.48 -20.84
N LEU A 63 -1.18 -0.55 -19.88
CA LEU A 63 -0.16 0.47 -19.62
C LEU A 63 0.98 -0.07 -18.72
N GLY A 64 0.87 -1.31 -18.24
CA GLY A 64 1.82 -2.00 -17.38
C GLY A 64 1.33 -2.17 -15.95
N ASP A 65 2.06 -2.94 -15.14
CA ASP A 65 1.65 -3.33 -13.80
C ASP A 65 1.27 -2.14 -12.90
N GLN A 66 0.16 -2.28 -12.18
CA GLN A 66 -0.38 -1.27 -11.27
C GLN A 66 -0.38 -1.79 -9.84
N SER A 67 0.16 -1.03 -8.91
CA SER A 67 -0.09 -1.20 -7.48
C SER A 67 -1.51 -0.74 -7.17
N VAL A 68 -2.30 -1.57 -6.50
CA VAL A 68 -3.67 -1.26 -6.10
C VAL A 68 -3.84 -1.45 -4.59
N GLU A 69 -4.63 -0.59 -3.96
CA GLU A 69 -4.93 -0.67 -2.53
C GLU A 69 -6.43 -0.43 -2.32
N TRP A 70 -7.08 -1.30 -1.56
CA TRP A 70 -8.50 -1.21 -1.19
C TRP A 70 -8.71 -0.74 0.25
N ILE A 71 -7.78 -1.09 1.14
CA ILE A 71 -7.87 -0.76 2.56
C ILE A 71 -6.49 -0.29 3.02
N GLU A 72 -6.46 0.86 3.67
CA GLU A 72 -5.40 1.33 4.56
C GLU A 72 -6.07 1.79 5.85
N ASP A 73 -5.86 1.05 6.94
CA ASP A 73 -6.51 1.31 8.24
C ASP A 73 -5.47 1.21 9.36
N THR A 74 -5.30 2.30 10.11
CA THR A 74 -4.37 2.42 11.24
C THR A 74 -5.08 2.57 12.59
N GLU A 75 -6.42 2.54 12.59
CA GLU A 75 -7.24 2.76 13.78
C GLU A 75 -7.71 1.43 14.37
N PHE A 76 -6.74 0.60 14.78
CA PHE A 76 -7.01 -0.67 15.43
C PHE A 76 -6.98 -0.59 16.95
N ARG A 77 -7.91 -1.34 17.56
CA ARG A 77 -8.03 -1.47 19.01
C ARG A 77 -8.05 -2.95 19.39
N LEU A 78 -7.67 -3.23 20.63
CA LEU A 78 -7.85 -4.56 21.19
C LEU A 78 -9.33 -4.95 21.14
N GLY A 79 -9.59 -6.17 20.67
CA GLY A 79 -10.95 -6.69 20.49
C GLY A 79 -11.55 -6.41 19.12
N ASP A 80 -10.89 -5.63 18.25
CA ASP A 80 -11.32 -5.54 16.86
C ASP A 80 -11.20 -6.90 16.17
N GLU A 81 -12.23 -7.26 15.39
CA GLU A 81 -12.28 -8.48 14.59
C GLU A 81 -12.14 -8.15 13.11
N ILE A 82 -11.21 -8.84 12.44
CA ILE A 82 -11.11 -8.85 10.98
C ILE A 82 -11.49 -10.23 10.46
N GLN A 83 -12.50 -10.27 9.60
CA GLN A 83 -12.93 -11.48 8.91
C GLN A 83 -12.69 -11.32 7.41
N VAL A 84 -12.07 -12.34 6.81
CA VAL A 84 -11.86 -12.44 5.36
C VAL A 84 -12.61 -13.67 4.86
N ARG A 85 -13.45 -13.49 3.85
CA ARG A 85 -14.15 -14.59 3.17
C ARG A 85 -13.70 -14.65 1.71
N LEU A 86 -13.37 -15.84 1.25
CA LEU A 86 -13.12 -16.09 -0.16
C LEU A 86 -14.46 -16.28 -0.87
N VAL A 87 -14.75 -15.41 -1.83
CA VAL A 87 -16.05 -15.35 -2.53
C VAL A 87 -15.86 -15.40 -4.04
N SER A 88 -16.86 -15.95 -4.73
CA SER A 88 -16.99 -15.78 -6.18
C SER A 88 -17.87 -14.57 -6.44
N VAL A 89 -17.34 -13.55 -7.10
CA VAL A 89 -18.02 -12.27 -7.38
C VAL A 89 -17.91 -11.89 -8.85
N ALA A 90 -18.83 -11.04 -9.31
CA ALA A 90 -18.79 -10.51 -10.68
C ALA A 90 -17.71 -9.44 -10.86
N GLY A 91 -17.34 -8.72 -9.79
CA GLY A 91 -16.32 -7.68 -9.77
C GLY A 91 -15.90 -7.35 -8.34
N ALA A 92 -14.79 -6.64 -8.19
CA ALA A 92 -14.29 -6.13 -6.92
C ALA A 92 -14.76 -4.69 -6.74
N ASP A 93 -14.67 -4.20 -5.50
CA ASP A 93 -14.84 -2.78 -5.26
C ASP A 93 -13.68 -2.00 -5.90
N ALA A 94 -13.92 -0.74 -6.27
CA ALA A 94 -12.87 0.11 -6.80
C ALA A 94 -11.77 0.33 -5.73
N PRO A 95 -10.48 0.20 -6.07
CA PRO A 95 -9.41 0.46 -5.13
C PRO A 95 -9.37 1.96 -4.77
N MET A 96 -9.02 2.27 -3.52
CA MET A 96 -8.85 3.64 -3.05
C MET A 96 -7.58 4.30 -3.60
N ARG A 97 -6.59 3.50 -3.98
CA ARG A 97 -5.35 3.95 -4.65
C ARG A 97 -4.97 3.00 -5.77
N ARG A 98 -4.56 3.56 -6.91
CA ARG A 98 -3.99 2.82 -8.05
C ARG A 98 -2.81 3.62 -8.61
N GLU A 99 -1.63 3.00 -8.67
CA GLU A 99 -0.39 3.66 -9.08
C GLU A 99 0.46 2.76 -9.99
N PRO A 100 1.03 3.27 -11.09
CA PRO A 100 1.94 2.49 -11.93
C PRO A 100 3.17 2.04 -11.13
N THR A 101 3.49 0.75 -11.15
CA THR A 101 4.70 0.23 -10.47
C THR A 101 5.99 0.74 -11.14
N ARG A 102 5.92 1.04 -12.45
CA ARG A 102 7.04 1.58 -13.25
C ARG A 102 7.45 3.01 -12.88
N ALA A 103 6.75 3.70 -11.97
CA ALA A 103 7.18 5.02 -11.50
C ALA A 103 8.51 5.00 -10.71
N LEU A 104 9.02 3.82 -10.34
CA LEU A 104 10.37 3.65 -9.77
C LEU A 104 11.49 3.61 -10.82
N LEU A 105 11.17 3.78 -12.11
CA LEU A 105 12.16 3.98 -13.18
C LEU A 105 12.69 5.42 -13.26
N ALA A 106 12.56 6.21 -12.19
CA ALA A 106 13.40 7.40 -12.01
C ALA A 106 14.89 7.04 -12.16
N GLY A 107 15.28 5.84 -11.72
CA GLY A 107 16.63 5.30 -11.91
C GLY A 107 17.03 5.05 -13.38
N GLU A 108 16.12 4.55 -14.22
CA GLU A 108 16.41 4.25 -15.64
C GLU A 108 16.37 5.51 -16.52
N ALA A 109 15.52 6.48 -16.20
CA ALA A 109 15.47 7.76 -16.90
C ALA A 109 16.48 8.80 -16.36
N GLY A 110 17.38 8.39 -15.46
CA GLY A 110 18.48 9.21 -14.94
C GLY A 110 18.08 10.28 -13.93
N TYR A 111 16.85 10.25 -13.42
CA TYR A 111 16.40 11.15 -12.37
C TYR A 111 16.92 10.66 -11.01
N ARG A 112 17.50 11.57 -10.23
CA ARG A 112 17.95 11.29 -8.87
C ARG A 112 17.16 12.11 -7.88
N PHE A 113 16.73 11.49 -6.81
CA PHE A 113 16.26 12.23 -5.64
C PHE A 113 17.45 12.98 -5.03
N ALA A 114 17.35 14.29 -4.95
CA ALA A 114 18.36 15.14 -4.34
C ALA A 114 17.71 16.11 -3.35
N PRO A 115 18.37 16.42 -2.22
CA PRO A 115 17.88 17.44 -1.30
C PRO A 115 17.88 18.81 -1.99
N CYS A 116 16.79 19.55 -1.85
CA CYS A 116 16.66 20.91 -2.36
C CYS A 116 17.66 21.82 -1.64
N SER A 117 18.52 22.51 -2.42
CA SER A 117 19.52 23.43 -1.86
C SER A 117 18.93 24.63 -1.13
N LYS A 118 17.64 24.93 -1.30
CA LYS A 118 16.94 26.02 -0.59
C LYS A 118 16.22 25.59 0.68
N CYS A 119 15.56 24.43 0.69
CA CYS A 119 14.69 24.03 1.79
C CYS A 119 14.98 22.66 2.41
N GLY A 120 15.96 21.92 1.90
CA GLY A 120 16.34 20.58 2.40
C GLY A 120 15.37 19.44 2.06
N GLY A 121 14.16 19.74 1.56
CA GLY A 121 13.21 18.71 1.14
C GLY A 121 13.72 17.90 -0.06
N VAL A 122 13.43 16.59 -0.07
CA VAL A 122 13.83 15.67 -1.14
C VAL A 122 12.99 15.94 -2.39
N ARG A 123 13.62 16.15 -3.55
CA ARG A 123 12.95 16.38 -4.84
C ARG A 123 13.58 15.55 -5.95
N LEU A 124 12.80 15.20 -6.96
CA LEU A 124 13.32 14.64 -8.21
C LEU A 124 14.15 15.70 -8.94
N ARG A 125 15.37 15.35 -9.32
CA ARG A 125 16.27 16.19 -10.12
C ARG A 125 16.56 15.49 -11.44
N GLU A 126 16.33 16.19 -12.55
CA GLU A 126 16.67 15.69 -13.89
C GLU A 126 18.19 15.65 -14.07
N ARG A 127 18.68 14.75 -14.93
CA ARG A 127 20.10 14.66 -15.29
C ARG A 127 20.54 15.96 -15.96
N ALA A 128 21.63 16.57 -15.48
CA ALA A 128 22.33 17.57 -16.27
C ALA A 128 22.89 16.88 -17.51
N VAL A 129 22.41 17.27 -18.69
CA VAL A 129 23.04 16.90 -19.96
C VAL A 129 24.46 17.46 -19.91
N GLU A 130 25.48 16.61 -19.90
CA GLU A 130 26.85 17.06 -20.06
C GLU A 130 26.95 17.73 -21.44
N PRO A 131 27.48 18.96 -21.54
CA PRO A 131 27.66 19.58 -22.84
C PRO A 131 28.72 18.78 -23.61
N ASP A 132 28.37 18.34 -24.81
CA ASP A 132 29.32 17.76 -25.76
C ASP A 132 30.43 18.78 -26.03
N PHE A 133 31.62 18.53 -25.51
CA PHE A 133 32.83 19.23 -25.93
C PHE A 133 33.34 18.53 -27.19
N ASN A 134 32.95 19.08 -28.35
CA ASN A 134 33.55 18.79 -29.65
C ASN A 134 34.89 19.53 -29.80
#